data_AF-A0A972RTD2-F1
#
_entry.id   AF-A0A972RTD2-F1
#
_cell.length_a   1.000
_cell.length_b   1.000
_cell.length_c   1.000
_cell.angle_alpha   90.00
_cell.angle_beta   90.00
_cell.angle_gamma   90.00
#
_symmetry.space_group_name_H-M   'P 1'
#
loop_
_entity.id
_entity.type
_entity.pdbx_description
1 polymer ?
#
loop_
_entity_poly.entity_id
_entity_poly.type
_entity_poly.pdbx_seq_one_letter_code
_entity_poly.pdbx_strand_id
1 'polypeptide(L)'
;MIKSLTLIISSLFILGFTPKTQAVGNLVEVEGKVAVFGNEPHTFVGIKTEDGVYKISNAKDFKLELFQNKVVKVKGVLLKKEVGPGMPAEIEVVDFAK
;
A
#
# COMPACT_ATOMS: atom_id res chain seq x y z
N MET A 1 -37.45 45.19 15.64
CA MET A 1 -37.34 44.35 14.43
C MET A 1 -36.05 44.71 13.70
N ILE A 2 -34.89 44.17 14.11
CA ILE A 2 -33.69 43.89 13.27
C ILE A 2 -32.97 42.71 13.97
N LYS A 3 -32.35 41.86 13.16
CA LYS A 3 -32.20 40.41 13.27
C LYS A 3 -31.00 39.92 14.10
N SER A 4 -31.14 38.69 14.61
CA SER A 4 -30.09 37.83 15.17
C SER A 4 -28.78 37.90 14.39
N LEU A 5 -27.68 38.15 15.11
CA LEU A 5 -26.32 38.03 14.61
C LEU A 5 -25.72 36.72 15.16
N THR A 6 -26.01 35.61 14.50
CA THR A 6 -25.34 34.33 14.73
C THR A 6 -24.05 34.32 13.91
N LEU A 7 -22.92 34.55 14.56
CA LEU A 7 -21.60 34.44 13.93
C LEU A 7 -21.20 32.94 13.92
N ILE A 8 -21.32 32.30 12.76
CA ILE A 8 -20.92 30.90 12.56
C ILE A 8 -19.39 30.87 12.46
N ILE A 9 -18.74 30.33 13.49
CA ILE A 9 -17.30 30.06 13.50
C ILE A 9 -17.06 28.87 12.56
N SER A 10 -16.61 29.18 11.33
CA SER A 10 -16.14 28.17 10.38
C SER A 10 -14.78 27.64 10.84
N SER A 11 -14.80 26.63 11.70
CA SER A 11 -13.61 25.83 12.04
C SER A 11 -13.20 25.00 10.83
N LEU A 12 -12.21 25.52 10.08
CA LEU A 12 -11.51 24.81 9.02
C LEU A 12 -10.70 23.66 9.64
N PHE A 13 -11.32 22.49 9.70
CA PHE A 13 -10.69 21.26 10.15
C PHE A 13 -9.78 20.74 9.02
N ILE A 14 -8.55 21.26 8.95
CA ILE A 14 -7.52 20.70 8.08
C ILE A 14 -7.06 19.41 8.75
N LEU A 15 -7.76 18.31 8.46
CA LEU A 15 -7.26 16.96 8.73
C LEU A 15 -5.95 16.81 7.94
N GLY A 16 -4.84 16.96 8.65
CA GLY A 16 -3.52 16.63 8.16
C GLY A 16 -3.49 15.15 7.79
N PHE A 17 -3.71 14.84 6.52
CA PHE A 17 -3.21 13.62 5.91
C PHE A 17 -1.68 13.71 5.98
N THR A 18 -1.08 13.17 7.02
CA THR A 18 0.34 12.86 7.00
C THR A 18 0.50 11.68 6.04
N PRO A 19 1.11 11.86 4.84
CA PRO A 19 1.42 10.71 4.02
C PRO A 19 2.39 9.85 4.84
N LYS A 20 1.99 8.60 5.13
CA LYS A 20 2.83 7.59 5.78
C LYS A 20 4.00 7.30 4.83
N THR A 21 5.00 8.19 4.87
CA THR A 21 6.12 8.20 3.95
C THR A 21 7.12 7.18 4.44
N GLN A 22 6.88 5.91 4.12
CA GLN A 22 7.80 4.82 4.44
C GLN A 22 9.11 5.08 3.70
N ALA A 23 10.25 5.08 4.40
CA ALA A 23 11.55 5.30 3.77
C ALA A 23 12.02 4.04 3.03
N VAL A 24 12.69 4.23 1.90
CA VAL A 24 13.33 3.13 1.16
C VAL A 24 14.41 2.52 2.06
N GLY A 25 14.50 1.19 2.09
CA GLY A 25 15.41 0.44 2.94
C GLY A 25 14.85 0.07 4.33
N ASN A 26 13.68 0.57 4.71
CA ASN A 26 13.04 0.17 5.95
C ASN A 26 12.28 -1.16 5.80
N LEU A 27 12.20 -1.89 6.91
CA LEU A 27 11.29 -3.02 7.05
C LEU A 27 9.84 -2.53 7.08
N VAL A 28 9.00 -3.21 6.33
CA VAL A 28 7.57 -2.95 6.20
C VAL A 28 6.81 -4.25 6.41
N GLU A 29 5.74 -4.20 7.20
CA GLU A 29 4.79 -5.32 7.32
C GLU A 29 3.60 -5.01 6.42
N VAL A 30 3.28 -5.94 5.52
CA VAL A 30 2.19 -5.79 4.54
C VAL A 30 1.26 -6.98 4.70
N GLU A 31 -0.02 -6.71 4.95
CA GLU A 31 -1.06 -7.72 5.04
C GLU A 31 -2.07 -7.52 3.91
N GLY A 32 -2.30 -8.56 3.12
CA GLY A 32 -3.23 -8.47 2.02
C GLY A 32 -3.27 -9.70 1.14
N LYS A 33 -4.06 -9.62 0.07
CA LYS A 33 -4.28 -10.72 -0.85
C LYS A 33 -3.18 -10.78 -1.90
N VAL A 34 -2.51 -11.93 -2.03
CA VAL A 34 -1.56 -12.17 -3.12
C VAL A 34 -2.31 -12.36 -4.43
N ALA A 35 -1.96 -11.57 -5.44
CA ALA A 35 -2.53 -11.67 -6.77
C ALA A 35 -1.51 -11.26 -7.85
N VAL A 36 -1.86 -11.57 -9.09
CA VAL A 36 -1.12 -11.14 -10.28
C VAL A 36 -1.83 -9.91 -10.84
N PHE A 37 -1.08 -8.86 -11.15
CA PHE A 37 -1.55 -7.57 -11.62
C PHE A 37 -0.92 -7.23 -12.97
N GLY A 38 -1.63 -6.41 -13.75
CA GLY A 38 -1.17 -5.93 -15.05
C GLY A 38 -1.61 -6.83 -16.21
N ASN A 39 -1.24 -6.40 -17.41
CA ASN A 39 -1.43 -7.13 -18.66
C ASN A 39 -0.06 -7.43 -19.26
N GLU A 40 0.05 -8.52 -20.00
CA GLU A 40 1.30 -8.87 -20.69
C GLU A 40 1.73 -7.74 -21.64
N PRO A 41 3.01 -7.33 -21.65
CA PRO A 41 4.19 -7.91 -20.95
C PRO A 41 4.45 -7.34 -19.55
N HIS A 42 3.61 -6.44 -19.05
CA HIS A 42 3.77 -5.71 -17.78
C HIS A 42 3.06 -6.40 -16.61
N THR A 43 3.06 -7.72 -16.59
CA THR A 43 2.46 -8.51 -15.52
C THR A 43 3.43 -8.62 -14.35
N PHE A 44 2.93 -8.43 -13.12
CA PHE A 44 3.72 -8.59 -11.91
C PHE A 44 2.90 -9.21 -10.78
N VAL A 45 3.62 -9.75 -9.82
CA VAL A 45 3.03 -10.31 -8.61
C VAL A 45 3.03 -9.23 -7.54
N GLY A 46 1.91 -9.12 -6.83
CA GLY A 46 1.80 -8.18 -5.73
C GLY A 46 0.85 -8.63 -4.64
N ILE A 47 0.82 -7.80 -3.60
CA ILE A 47 -0.10 -7.93 -2.46
C ILE A 47 -1.04 -6.74 -2.52
N LYS A 48 -2.35 -7.01 -2.65
CA LYS A 48 -3.40 -6.00 -2.54
C LYS A 48 -3.80 -5.86 -1.09
N THR A 49 -3.58 -4.68 -0.53
CA THR A 49 -4.02 -4.26 0.80
C THR A 49 -5.20 -3.30 0.66
N GLU A 50 -5.70 -2.79 1.79
CA GLU A 50 -6.69 -1.70 1.81
C GLU A 50 -6.09 -0.38 1.30
N ASP A 51 -4.80 -0.16 1.56
CA ASP A 51 -4.08 1.07 1.21
C ASP A 51 -3.59 1.11 -0.24
N GLY A 52 -3.45 -0.04 -0.90
CA GLY A 52 -2.96 -0.09 -2.27
C GLY A 52 -2.41 -1.45 -2.69
N VAL A 53 -1.51 -1.42 -3.67
CA VAL A 53 -0.84 -2.63 -4.18
C VAL A 53 0.66 -2.49 -3.95
N TYR A 54 1.26 -3.54 -3.40
CA TYR A 54 2.71 -3.67 -3.26
C TYR A 54 3.23 -4.72 -4.23
N LYS A 55 4.13 -4.34 -5.13
CA LYS A 55 4.82 -5.26 -6.03
C LYS A 55 5.88 -6.05 -5.26
N ILE A 56 5.93 -7.36 -5.46
CA ILE A 56 6.96 -8.23 -4.90
C ILE A 56 8.11 -8.32 -5.91
N SER A 57 9.29 -7.84 -5.54
CA SER A 57 10.49 -7.85 -6.40
C SER A 57 11.07 -9.26 -6.56
N ASN A 58 11.20 -9.99 -5.46
CA ASN A 58 11.70 -11.37 -5.40
C ASN A 58 10.58 -12.41 -5.58
N ALA A 59 9.66 -12.14 -6.51
CA ALA A 59 8.48 -12.99 -6.74
C ALA A 59 8.82 -14.45 -7.09
N LYS A 60 10.02 -14.73 -7.63
CA LYS A 60 10.48 -16.10 -7.94
C LYS A 60 10.84 -16.91 -6.69
N ASP A 61 11.39 -16.25 -5.67
CA ASP A 61 11.76 -16.88 -4.39
C ASP A 61 10.57 -16.95 -3.44
N PHE A 62 9.63 -16.02 -3.62
CA PHE A 62 8.34 -16.06 -2.98
C PHE A 62 7.51 -17.21 -3.60
N LYS A 63 7.17 -18.23 -2.81
CA LYS A 63 6.42 -19.43 -3.26
C LYS A 63 4.97 -19.11 -3.64
N LEU A 64 4.80 -18.38 -4.73
CA LEU A 64 3.53 -17.82 -5.21
C LEU A 64 2.41 -18.83 -5.33
N GLU A 65 2.75 -20.01 -5.85
CA GLU A 65 1.81 -21.10 -6.07
C GLU A 65 1.11 -21.53 -4.78
N LEU A 66 1.77 -21.36 -3.63
CA LEU A 66 1.20 -21.73 -2.33
C LEU A 66 0.25 -20.66 -1.76
N PHE A 67 0.39 -19.41 -2.20
CA PHE A 67 -0.23 -18.24 -1.59
C PHE A 67 -1.14 -17.44 -2.51
N GLN A 68 -1.22 -17.79 -3.80
CA GLN A 68 -2.11 -17.12 -4.74
C GLN A 68 -3.55 -17.12 -4.23
N ASN A 69 -4.20 -15.96 -4.33
CA ASN A 69 -5.54 -15.70 -3.84
C ASN A 69 -5.76 -15.84 -2.32
N LYS A 70 -4.69 -16.02 -1.53
CA LYS A 70 -4.77 -16.03 -0.06
C LYS A 70 -4.38 -14.67 0.50
N VAL A 71 -4.97 -14.35 1.65
CA VAL A 71 -4.50 -13.26 2.49
C VAL A 71 -3.29 -13.76 3.26
N VAL A 72 -2.20 -13.00 3.20
CA VAL A 72 -0.95 -13.31 3.90
C VAL A 72 -0.43 -12.05 4.58
N LYS A 73 0.34 -12.24 5.64
CA LYS A 73 1.10 -11.16 6.27
C LYS A 73 2.57 -11.37 5.98
N VAL A 74 3.17 -10.47 5.22
CA VAL A 74 4.60 -10.52 4.86
C VAL A 74 5.37 -9.41 5.56
N LYS A 75 6.63 -9.68 5.84
CA LYS A 75 7.61 -8.66 6.17
C LYS A 75 8.56 -8.52 5.00
N GLY A 76 8.81 -7.30 4.58
CA GLY A 76 9.70 -7.02 3.46
C GLY A 76 10.48 -5.74 3.65
N VAL A 77 11.48 -5.54 2.81
CA VAL A 77 12.21 -4.28 2.70
C VAL A 77 11.59 -3.45 1.58
N LEU A 78 11.25 -2.20 1.86
CA LEU A 78 10.73 -1.28 0.85
C LEU A 78 11.87 -0.87 -0.10
N LEU A 79 11.81 -1.32 -1.35
CA LEU A 79 12.80 -1.00 -2.39
C LEU A 79 12.44 0.29 -3.14
N LYS A 80 11.15 0.49 -3.43
CA LYS A 80 10.65 1.70 -4.09
C LYS A 80 9.36 2.15 -3.46
N LYS A 81 9.22 3.46 -3.29
CA LYS A 81 7.96 4.08 -2.88
C LYS A 81 6.99 4.12 -4.06
N GLU A 82 5.71 4.16 -3.74
CA GLU A 82 4.70 4.51 -4.72
C GLU A 82 4.97 5.94 -5.25
N VAL A 83 4.96 6.09 -6.57
CA VAL A 83 5.21 7.37 -7.25
C VAL A 83 3.91 7.96 -7.82
N GLY A 84 2.92 7.12 -8.13
CA GLY A 84 1.63 7.55 -8.64
C GLY A 84 0.78 6.40 -9.21
N PRO A 85 -0.37 6.71 -9.83
CA PRO A 85 -1.29 5.73 -10.37
C PRO A 85 -0.60 4.76 -11.34
N GLY A 86 -0.70 3.46 -11.08
CA GLY A 86 -0.06 2.42 -11.91
C GLY A 86 1.44 2.18 -11.62
N MET A 87 2.03 2.92 -10.68
CA MET A 87 3.41 2.73 -10.21
C MET A 87 3.42 2.38 -8.72
N PRO A 88 3.04 1.13 -8.37
CA PRO A 88 2.95 0.68 -6.98
C PRO A 88 4.31 0.70 -6.29
N ALA A 89 4.28 0.74 -4.95
CA ALA A 89 5.45 0.50 -4.14
C ALA A 89 6.03 -0.91 -4.40
N GLU A 90 7.34 -1.05 -4.33
CA GLU A 90 8.05 -2.31 -4.57
C GLU A 90 8.73 -2.78 -3.28
N ILE A 91 8.49 -4.02 -2.90
CA ILE A 91 9.04 -4.64 -1.69
C ILE A 91 9.82 -5.92 -2.04
N GLU A 92 10.84 -6.21 -1.25
CA GLU A 92 11.52 -7.49 -1.22
C GLU A 92 11.05 -8.25 0.01
N VAL A 93 10.39 -9.40 -0.17
CA VAL A 93 9.86 -10.18 0.97
C VAL A 93 10.99 -10.93 1.63
N VAL A 94 11.17 -10.71 2.93
CA VAL A 94 12.21 -11.38 3.76
C VAL A 94 11.62 -12.44 4.68
N ASP A 95 10.34 -12.31 5.05
CA ASP A 95 9.64 -13.26 5.92
C ASP A 95 8.13 -13.25 5.60
N PHE A 96 7.46 -14.37 5.85
CA PHE A 96 6.02 -14.50 5.62
C PHE A 96 5.37 -15.39 6.66
N ALA A 97 4.30 -14.89 7.27
CA ALA A 97 3.44 -15.64 8.18
C ALA A 97 2.20 -16.14 7.42
N LYS A 98 1.80 -17.38 7.71
CA LYS A 98 0.63 -18.05 7.15
C LYS A 98 -0.54 -17.99 8.12
#